data_AF-A0A524GV26-F1
#
_entry.id   AF-A0A524GV26-F1
#
_cell.length_a   1.000
_cell.length_b   1.000
_cell.length_c   1.000
_cell.angle_alpha   90.00
_cell.angle_beta   90.00
_cell.angle_gamma   90.00
#
_symmetry.space_group_name_H-M   'P 1'
#
loop_
_entity.id
_entity.type
_entity.pdbx_description
1 polymer ?
#
loop_
_entity_poly.entity_id
_entity_poly.type
_entity_poly.pdbx_seq_one_letter_code
_entity_poly.pdbx_strand_id
1 'polypeptide(L)'
;MIILKRIGLALLILLIFSAMVVFTAGNPGDVSIKLLHWELSAPVSLAFTVAFAAGWLFGVICMGLYAFKISNERRMLRRSLRMSETEVSGLRNLPLSDAD
;
A
#
# COMPACT_ATOMS: atom_id res chain seq x y z
N MET A 1 9.76 -21.03 5.31
CA MET A 1 9.40 -19.58 5.18
C MET A 1 7.92 -19.28 5.41
N ILE A 2 6.97 -20.01 4.81
CA ILE A 2 5.52 -19.72 4.94
C ILE A 2 5.01 -19.90 6.38
N ILE A 3 5.40 -20.98 7.06
CA ILE A 3 5.05 -21.23 8.47
C ILE A 3 5.61 -20.11 9.38
N LEU A 4 6.87 -19.71 9.20
CA LEU A 4 7.49 -18.64 9.98
C LEU A 4 6.78 -17.29 9.80
N LYS A 5 6.36 -16.97 8.57
CA LYS A 5 5.53 -15.78 8.28
C LYS A 5 4.17 -15.84 8.97
N ARG A 6 3.53 -17.01 9.02
CA ARG A 6 2.24 -17.20 9.71
C ARG A 6 2.37 -17.07 11.22
N ILE A 7 3.41 -17.65 11.81
CA ILE A 7 3.70 -17.54 13.24
C ILE A 7 4.02 -16.08 13.60
N GLY A 8 4.87 -15.41 12.81
CA GLY A 8 5.17 -13.99 13.01
C GLY A 8 3.93 -13.10 12.90
N LEU A 9 3.04 -13.40 11.94
CA LEU A 9 1.77 -12.68 11.78
C LEU A 9 0.81 -12.94 12.95
N ALA A 10 0.72 -14.19 13.44
CA ALA A 10 -0.09 -14.51 14.62
C ALA A 10 0.44 -13.81 15.88
N LEU A 11 1.76 -13.79 16.08
CA LEU A 11 2.41 -13.07 17.18
C LEU A 11 2.17 -11.55 17.08
N LEU A 12 2.26 -10.97 15.88
CA LEU A 12 1.96 -9.57 15.66
C LEU A 12 0.50 -9.24 16.01
N ILE A 13 -0.45 -10.05 15.56
CA ILE A 13 -1.87 -9.88 15.89
C ILE A 13 -2.09 -9.99 17.40
N LEU A 14 -1.51 -11.00 18.04
CA LEU A 14 -1.62 -11.18 19.49
C LEU A 14 -1.05 -9.98 20.27
N LEU A 15 0.09 -9.45 19.81
CA LEU A 15 0.74 -8.28 20.40
C LEU A 15 -0.13 -7.02 20.25
N ILE A 16 -0.67 -6.77 19.05
CA ILE A 16 -1.58 -5.65 18.80
C ILE A 16 -2.83 -5.77 19.66
N PHE A 17 -3.42 -6.97 19.73
CA PHE A 17 -4.60 -7.23 20.56
C PHE A 17 -4.32 -6.97 22.05
N SER A 18 -3.20 -7.49 22.56
CA SER A 18 -2.79 -7.27 23.95
C SER A 18 -2.57 -5.77 24.24
N ALA A 19 -1.92 -5.05 23.32
CA ALA A 19 -1.75 -3.61 23.42
C ALA A 19 -3.10 -2.87 23.44
N MET A 20 -4.07 -3.25 22.61
CA MET A 20 -5.41 -2.65 22.62
C MET A 20 -6.14 -2.88 23.95
N VAL A 21 -6.04 -4.08 24.53
CA VAL A 21 -6.66 -4.39 25.84
C VAL A 21 -6.06 -3.52 26.93
N VAL A 22 -4.73 -3.46 27.02
CA VAL A 22 -4.01 -2.63 28.01
C VAL A 22 -4.34 -1.14 27.82
N PHE A 23 -4.36 -0.67 26.57
CA PHE A 23 -4.69 0.72 26.26
C PHE A 23 -6.13 1.06 26.67
N THR A 24 -7.09 0.18 26.37
CA THR A 24 -8.51 0.39 26.70
C THR A 24 -8.72 0.37 28.22
N ALA A 25 -8.10 -0.57 28.93
CA ALA A 25 -8.19 -0.65 30.39
C ALA A 25 -7.52 0.55 31.09
N GLY A 26 -6.41 1.06 30.55
CA GLY A 26 -5.72 2.24 31.06
C GLY A 26 -6.40 3.57 30.72
N ASN A 27 -7.33 3.58 29.78
CA ASN A 27 -8.04 4.78 29.33
C ASN A 27 -9.57 4.57 29.31
N PRO A 28 -10.20 4.35 30.48
CA PRO A 28 -11.66 4.14 30.57
C PRO A 28 -12.47 5.43 30.35
N GLY A 29 -11.81 6.58 30.27
CA GLY A 29 -12.45 7.88 30.12
C GLY A 29 -12.93 8.16 28.69
N ASP A 30 -13.93 9.04 28.60
CA ASP A 30 -14.37 9.61 27.35
C ASP A 30 -13.57 10.87 26.99
N VAL A 31 -13.35 11.06 25.70
CA VAL A 31 -12.80 12.29 25.13
C VAL A 31 -13.88 13.03 24.37
N SER A 32 -14.06 14.31 24.70
CA SER A 32 -14.92 15.23 23.96
C SER A 32 -14.13 15.88 22.83
N ILE A 33 -14.47 15.52 21.59
CA ILE A 33 -13.85 16.06 20.38
C ILE A 33 -14.81 17.06 19.75
N LYS A 34 -14.40 18.32 19.68
CA LYS A 34 -15.15 19.37 18.98
C LYS A 34 -14.73 19.41 17.50
N LEU A 35 -15.56 18.84 16.64
CA LEU A 35 -15.43 18.84 15.19
C LEU A 35 -16.18 20.04 14.61
N LEU A 36 -15.49 21.17 14.51
CA LEU A 36 -15.99 22.44 13.95
C LEU A 36 -17.25 22.97 14.67
N HIS A 37 -18.43 22.46 14.33
CA HIS A 37 -19.71 22.78 14.96
C HIS A 37 -20.30 21.62 15.78
N TRP A 38 -19.69 20.44 15.75
CA TRP A 38 -20.21 19.22 16.38
C TRP A 38 -19.33 18.85 17.57
N GLU A 39 -19.94 18.47 18.69
CA GLU A 39 -19.22 17.94 19.84
C GLU A 39 -19.55 16.45 19.96
N LEU A 40 -18.52 15.62 19.82
CA LEU A 40 -18.62 14.17 19.90
C LEU A 40 -17.88 13.70 21.14
N SER A 41 -18.60 13.12 22.09
CA SER A 41 -18.00 12.41 23.22
C SER A 41 -17.89 10.94 22.87
N ALA A 42 -16.68 10.40 22.89
CA ALA A 42 -16.44 8.99 22.61
C ALA A 42 -15.32 8.44 23.53
N PRO A 43 -15.32 7.13 23.83
CA PRO A 43 -14.22 6.52 24.55
C PRO A 43 -12.88 6.78 23.84
N VAL A 44 -11.82 7.06 24.60
CA VAL A 44 -10.48 7.30 24.05
C VAL A 44 -10.01 6.14 23.16
N SER A 45 -10.33 4.91 23.55
CA SER A 45 -10.07 3.70 22.79
C SER A 45 -10.74 3.71 21.40
N LEU A 46 -11.99 4.15 21.31
CA LEU A 46 -12.73 4.25 20.05
C LEU A 46 -12.11 5.32 19.15
N ALA A 47 -11.88 6.52 19.69
CA ALA A 47 -11.30 7.64 18.94
C ALA A 47 -9.93 7.27 18.37
N PHE A 48 -9.08 6.62 19.17
CA PHE A 48 -7.77 6.15 18.74
C PHE A 48 -7.89 5.06 17.66
N THR A 49 -8.80 4.10 17.82
CA THR A 49 -9.03 3.03 16.85
C THR A 49 -9.47 3.59 15.50
N VAL A 50 -10.39 4.56 15.49
CA VAL A 50 -10.87 5.20 14.26
C VAL A 50 -9.74 5.97 13.57
N ALA A 51 -8.97 6.76 14.32
CA ALA A 51 -7.83 7.50 13.77
C ALA A 51 -6.78 6.56 13.16
N PHE A 52 -6.46 5.47 13.86
CA PHE A 52 -5.52 4.47 13.38
C PHE A 52 -6.04 3.75 12.13
N ALA A 53 -7.30 3.31 12.13
CA ALA A 53 -7.92 2.66 10.99
C ALA A 53 -7.99 3.58 9.76
N ALA A 54 -8.32 4.86 9.96
CA ALA A 54 -8.34 5.85 8.89
C ALA A 54 -6.94 6.07 8.31
N GLY A 55 -5.92 6.24 9.17
CA GLY A 55 -4.53 6.40 8.74
C GLY A 55 -3.99 5.16 8.00
N TRP A 56 -4.29 3.95 8.49
CA TRP A 56 -3.94 2.71 7.81
C TRP A 56 -4.59 2.67 6.43
N LEU A 57 -5.91 2.84 6.35
CA LEU A 57 -6.66 2.74 5.10
C LEU A 57 -6.12 3.74 4.07
N PHE A 58 -5.87 4.98 4.50
CA PHE A 58 -5.23 5.99 3.67
C PHE A 58 -3.85 5.54 3.16
N GLY A 59 -3.00 5.00 4.05
CA GLY A 59 -1.69 4.47 3.68
C GLY A 59 -1.77 3.34 2.64
N VAL A 60 -2.70 2.40 2.80
CA VAL A 60 -2.94 1.31 1.83
C VAL A 60 -3.38 1.85 0.48
N ILE A 61 -4.27 2.83 0.46
CA ILE A 61 -4.71 3.49 -0.77
C ILE A 61 -3.54 4.16 -1.47
N CYS A 62 -2.75 4.96 -0.76
CA CYS A 62 -1.56 5.62 -1.32
C CYS A 62 -0.56 4.62 -1.91
N MET A 63 -0.26 3.55 -1.17
CA MET A 63 0.63 2.47 -1.62
C MET A 63 0.06 1.77 -2.88
N GLY A 64 -1.24 1.52 -2.91
CA GLY A 64 -1.93 0.92 -4.05
C GLY A 64 -1.85 1.80 -5.30
N LEU A 65 -2.09 3.10 -5.17
CA LEU A 65 -1.97 4.06 -6.27
C LEU A 65 -0.53 4.12 -6.80
N TYR A 66 0.46 4.14 -5.91
CA TYR A 66 1.88 4.13 -6.29
C TYR A 66 2.28 2.83 -7.01
N ALA A 67 1.86 1.67 -6.49
CA ALA A 67 2.09 0.38 -7.12
C ALA A 67 1.41 0.27 -8.50
N PHE A 68 0.21 0.84 -8.64
CA PHE A 68 -0.49 0.92 -9.93
C PHE A 68 0.30 1.75 -10.95
N LYS A 69 0.81 2.92 -10.55
CA LYS A 69 1.69 3.74 -11.40
C LYS A 69 2.93 2.97 -11.86
N ILE A 70 3.65 2.33 -10.95
CA ILE A 70 4.84 1.52 -11.28
C ILE A 70 4.47 0.38 -12.24
N SER A 71 3.34 -0.29 -12.01
CA SER A 71 2.89 -1.38 -12.88
C SER A 71 2.62 -0.88 -14.30
N ASN A 72 2.04 0.32 -14.44
CA ASN A 72 1.77 0.92 -15.74
C ASN A 72 3.06 1.36 -16.44
N GLU A 73 3.98 2.00 -15.72
CA GLU A 73 5.30 2.36 -16.25
C GLU A 73 6.05 1.12 -16.73
N ARG A 74 6.09 0.06 -15.92
CA ARG A 74 6.73 -1.21 -16.30
C ARG A 74 6.12 -1.83 -17.56
N ARG A 75 4.79 -1.75 -17.72
CA ARG A 75 4.10 -2.23 -18.94
C ARG A 75 4.49 -1.38 -20.15
N MET A 76 4.55 -0.07 -19.99
CA MET A 76 4.93 0.86 -21.05
C MET A 76 6.39 0.65 -21.48
N LEU A 77 7.33 0.61 -20.53
CA LEU A 77 8.75 0.37 -20.82
C LEU A 77 8.98 -0.97 -21.55
N ARG A 78 8.26 -2.02 -21.17
CA ARG A 78 8.33 -3.33 -21.86
C ARG A 78 7.83 -3.25 -23.31
N ARG A 79 6.78 -2.47 -23.57
CA ARG A 79 6.28 -2.26 -24.94
C ARG A 79 7.29 -1.48 -25.78
N SER A 80 7.85 -0.41 -25.23
CA SER A 80 8.88 0.40 -25.91
C SER A 80 10.12 -0.42 -26.24
N LEU A 81 10.62 -1.23 -25.29
CA LEU A 81 11.73 -2.15 -25.55
C LEU A 81 11.45 -3.11 -26.71
N ARG A 82 10.28 -3.75 -26.71
CA ARG A 82 9.91 -4.69 -27.76
C ARG A 82 9.80 -4.04 -29.14
N MET A 83 9.33 -2.79 -29.22
CA MET A 83 9.30 -2.04 -30.48
C MET A 83 10.72 -1.74 -30.97
N SER A 84 11.60 -1.22 -30.12
CA SER A 84 12.99 -0.94 -30.49
C SER A 84 13.77 -2.21 -30.88
N GLU A 85 13.56 -3.33 -30.19
CA GLU A 85 14.14 -4.63 -30.59
C GLU A 85 13.68 -5.08 -31.98
N THR A 86 12.40 -4.84 -32.30
CA THR A 86 11.82 -5.18 -33.60
C THR A 86 12.39 -4.29 -34.71
N GLU A 87 12.54 -2.98 -34.46
CA GLU A 87 13.16 -2.05 -35.40
C GLU A 87 14.61 -2.41 -35.69
N VAL A 88 15.42 -2.67 -34.66
CA VAL A 88 16.83 -3.09 -34.82
C VAL A 88 16.93 -4.40 -35.58
N SER A 89 16.07 -5.39 -35.25
CA SER A 89 16.07 -6.66 -35.98
C SER A 89 15.60 -6.50 -37.43
N GLY A 90 14.67 -5.59 -37.69
CA GLY A 90 14.22 -5.25 -39.04
C GLY A 90 15.34 -4.63 -39.87
N LEU A 91 16.05 -3.64 -39.31
CA LEU A 91 17.21 -3.00 -39.95
C LEU A 91 18.34 -4.00 -40.22
N ARG A 92 18.62 -4.91 -39.28
CA ARG A 92 19.69 -5.91 -39.42
C ARG A 92 19.37 -6.98 -40.47
N ASN A 93 18.10 -7.25 -40.70
CA ASN A 93 17.63 -8.21 -41.70
C ASN A 93 17.28 -7.54 -43.03
N LEU A 94 17.48 -6.22 -43.15
CA LEU A 94 17.30 -5.52 -44.41
C LEU A 94 18.39 -6.02 -45.38
N PRO A 95 18.02 -6.60 -46.54
CA PRO A 95 19.00 -7.03 -47.51
C PRO A 95 19.82 -5.81 -47.95
N LEU A 96 21.15 -5.97 -48.02
CA LEU A 96 22.07 -5.00 -48.62
C LEU A 96 21.75 -4.91 -50.12
N SER A 97 20.66 -4.24 -50.47
CA SER A 97 20.09 -4.20 -51.82
C SER A 97 20.48 -2.95 -52.61
N ASP A 98 21.50 -2.21 -52.14
CA ASP A 98 22.04 -1.02 -52.81
C ASP A 98 23.58 -1.09 -52.97
N ALA A 99 24.13 -2.30 -53.09
CA ALA A 99 25.52 -2.52 -53.49
C ALA A 99 25.56 -3.40 -54.74
N ASP A 100 24.89 -2.97 -55.81
CA ASP A 100 25.27 -3.13 -57.22
C ASP A 100 24.36 -2.29 -58.12
#